data_AF-A0A0R1TRD6-F1
#
_entry.id   AF-A0A0R1TRD6-F1
#
_cell.length_a   1.000
_cell.length_b   1.000
_cell.length_c   1.000
_cell.angle_alpha   90.00
_cell.angle_beta   90.00
_cell.angle_gamma   90.00
#
_symmetry.space_group_name_H-M   'P 1'
#
loop_
_entity.id
_entity.type
_entity.pdbx_description
1 polymer ?
#
loop_
_entity_poly.entity_id
_entity_poly.type
_entity_poly.pdbx_seq_one_letter_code
_entity_poly.pdbx_strand_id
1 'polypeptide(L)'
;MNLIGISLYIFWLLLVVLKFSTLPHNRSFSYQQAFFGTLIWYKNFRNLLLLCSLLVLVIFAPLKMIYLLFFITACLTFLMSMRNFWTRVGNAWMGISLSLVSLLISIGTGLFVFKT
;
A
#
# COMPACT_ATOMS: atom_id res chain seq x y z
N MET A 1 10.69 -11.53 -16.81
CA MET A 1 10.05 -11.95 -15.53
C MET A 1 9.79 -10.78 -14.59
N ASN A 2 10.68 -9.79 -14.51
CA ASN A 2 10.54 -8.59 -13.67
C ASN A 2 9.25 -7.81 -13.95
N LEU A 3 8.92 -7.63 -15.23
CA LEU A 3 7.71 -6.94 -15.68
C LEU A 3 6.42 -7.58 -15.14
N ILE A 4 6.39 -8.91 -14.98
CA ILE A 4 5.23 -9.64 -14.45
C ILE A 4 5.06 -9.33 -12.96
N GLY A 5 6.15 -9.34 -12.19
CA GLY A 5 6.12 -8.96 -10.77
C GLY A 5 5.67 -7.51 -10.58
N ILE A 6 6.19 -6.60 -11.39
CA ILE A 6 5.81 -5.19 -11.39
C ILE A 6 4.32 -5.03 -11.76
N SER A 7 3.85 -5.68 -12.81
CA SER A 7 2.44 -5.58 -13.23
C SER A 7 1.49 -6.12 -12.17
N LEU A 8 1.83 -7.24 -11.53
CA LEU A 8 1.05 -7.80 -10.43
C LEU A 8 1.00 -6.84 -9.24
N TYR A 9 2.13 -6.20 -8.90
CA TYR A 9 2.20 -5.24 -7.81
C TYR A 9 1.38 -3.97 -8.09
N ILE A 10 1.47 -3.43 -9.31
CA ILE A 10 0.67 -2.28 -9.75
C ILE A 10 -0.82 -2.64 -9.73
N PHE A 11 -1.17 -3.83 -10.21
CA PHE A 11 -2.55 -4.31 -10.17
C PHE A 11 -3.06 -4.43 -8.72
N TRP A 12 -2.24 -4.94 -7.81
CA TRP A 12 -2.55 -4.95 -6.39
C TRP A 12 -2.82 -3.55 -5.84
N LEU A 13 -1.96 -2.57 -6.17
CA LEU A 13 -2.12 -1.17 -5.75
C LEU A 13 -3.43 -0.59 -6.23
N LEU A 14 -3.79 -0.81 -7.49
CA LEU A 14 -5.06 -0.37 -8.05
C LEU A 14 -6.25 -0.96 -7.28
N LEU A 15 -6.21 -2.26 -6.96
CA LEU A 15 -7.25 -2.90 -6.15
C LEU A 15 -7.36 -2.30 -4.74
N VAL A 16 -6.23 -1.93 -4.11
CA VAL A 16 -6.23 -1.26 -2.81
C VAL A 16 -6.89 0.11 -2.93
N VAL A 17 -6.49 0.94 -3.90
CA VAL A 17 -7.06 2.27 -4.13
C VAL A 17 -8.57 2.18 -4.39
N LEU A 18 -9.01 1.25 -5.25
CA LEU A 18 -10.43 1.00 -5.49
C LEU A 18 -11.15 0.63 -4.20
N LYS A 19 -10.55 -0.20 -3.34
CA LYS A 19 -11.20 -0.58 -2.10
C LYS A 19 -11.34 0.58 -1.11
N PHE A 20 -10.33 1.43 -1.01
CA PHE A 20 -10.41 2.70 -0.27
C PHE A 20 -11.54 3.61 -0.74
N SER A 21 -11.86 3.59 -2.03
CA SER A 21 -12.95 4.39 -2.62
C SER A 21 -14.32 3.73 -2.47
N THR A 22 -14.41 2.40 -2.36
CA THR A 22 -15.70 1.69 -2.21
C THR A 22 -16.15 1.49 -0.77
N LEU A 23 -15.23 1.55 0.20
CA LEU A 23 -15.55 1.39 1.62
C LEU A 23 -16.31 2.60 2.16
N PRO A 24 -17.13 2.44 3.21
CA PRO A 24 -17.96 3.51 3.73
C PRO A 24 -17.11 4.66 4.27
N HIS A 25 -17.38 5.89 3.81
CA HIS A 25 -16.73 7.12 4.26
C HIS A 25 -17.33 7.64 5.57
N ASN A 26 -17.40 6.79 6.57
CA ASN A 26 -17.91 7.12 7.90
C ASN A 26 -16.94 6.63 9.00
N ARG A 27 -17.33 6.74 10.27
CA ARG A 27 -16.50 6.29 11.40
C ARG A 27 -16.26 4.77 11.46
N SER A 28 -17.05 3.97 10.73
CA SER A 28 -16.86 2.51 10.65
C SER A 28 -15.78 2.08 9.66
N PHE A 29 -15.17 3.02 8.92
CA PHE A 29 -14.06 2.72 8.01
C PHE A 29 -12.89 2.07 8.76
N SER A 30 -12.46 0.90 8.26
CA SER A 30 -11.32 0.16 8.80
C SER A 30 -10.19 0.07 7.77
N TYR A 31 -9.01 0.59 8.13
CA TYR A 31 -7.79 0.49 7.32
C TYR A 31 -7.38 -0.98 7.10
N GLN A 32 -7.55 -1.84 8.11
CA GLN A 32 -7.26 -3.26 7.99
C GLN A 32 -8.09 -3.92 6.87
N GLN A 33 -9.39 -3.60 6.80
CA GLN A 33 -10.26 -4.14 5.75
C GLN A 33 -9.90 -3.55 4.37
N ALA A 34 -9.50 -2.28 4.32
CA ALA A 34 -9.08 -1.63 3.09
C ALA A 34 -7.86 -2.33 2.45
N PHE A 35 -6.83 -2.62 3.23
CA PHE A 35 -5.61 -3.30 2.75
C PHE A 35 -5.75 -4.82 2.67
N PHE A 36 -6.14 -5.47 3.76
CA PHE A 36 -6.05 -6.92 3.94
C PHE A 36 -7.40 -7.65 3.87
N GLY A 37 -8.50 -6.90 3.72
CA GLY A 37 -9.87 -7.44 3.68
C GLY A 37 -10.37 -8.00 5.01
N THR A 38 -11.52 -8.66 4.96
CA THR A 38 -12.20 -9.26 6.12
C THR A 38 -11.90 -10.75 6.29
N LEU A 39 -11.47 -11.42 5.22
CA LEU A 39 -11.12 -12.83 5.23
C LEU A 39 -9.73 -13.04 5.85
N ILE A 40 -9.48 -14.26 6.33
CA ILE A 40 -8.16 -14.70 6.79
C ILE A 40 -7.14 -14.52 5.65
N TRP A 41 -5.92 -14.12 5.99
CA TRP A 41 -4.93 -13.61 5.04
C TRP A 41 -4.70 -14.53 3.83
N TYR A 42 -4.62 -15.85 4.03
CA TYR A 42 -4.38 -16.82 2.96
C TYR A 42 -5.59 -17.11 2.07
N LYS A 43 -6.81 -16.73 2.50
CA LYS A 43 -8.03 -16.82 1.68
C LYS A 43 -8.28 -15.55 0.88
N ASN A 44 -7.58 -14.46 1.20
CA ASN A 44 -7.77 -13.21 0.51
C ASN A 44 -6.92 -13.15 -0.75
N PHE A 45 -7.59 -13.15 -1.91
CA PHE A 45 -6.95 -13.03 -3.22
C PHE A 45 -6.00 -11.83 -3.31
N ARG A 46 -6.32 -10.67 -2.72
CA ARG A 46 -5.43 -9.49 -2.75
C ARG A 46 -4.13 -9.74 -2.01
N ASN A 47 -4.17 -10.44 -0.88
CA ASN A 47 -2.97 -10.74 -0.10
C ASN A 47 -2.11 -11.78 -0.80
N LEU A 48 -2.74 -12.80 -1.39
CA LEU A 48 -2.04 -13.79 -2.22
C LEU A 48 -1.40 -13.14 -3.46
N LEU A 49 -2.09 -12.19 -4.09
CA LEU A 49 -1.59 -11.46 -5.25
C LEU A 49 -0.39 -10.58 -4.87
N LEU A 50 -0.44 -9.90 -3.72
CA LEU A 50 0.71 -9.16 -3.19
C LEU A 50 1.88 -10.11 -2.93
N LEU A 51 1.66 -11.23 -2.24
CA LEU A 51 2.71 -12.21 -1.94
C LEU A 51 3.37 -12.75 -3.21
N CYS A 52 2.57 -13.12 -4.20
CA CYS A 52 3.07 -13.58 -5.49
C CYS A 52 3.91 -12.49 -6.19
N SER A 53 3.41 -11.25 -6.20
CA SER A 53 4.15 -10.12 -6.79
C SER A 53 5.50 -9.89 -6.09
N LEU A 54 5.53 -9.94 -4.76
CA LEU A 54 6.74 -9.75 -3.96
C LEU A 54 7.74 -10.88 -4.18
N LEU A 55 7.29 -12.14 -4.25
CA LEU A 55 8.16 -13.28 -4.54
C LEU A 55 8.85 -13.13 -5.91
N VAL A 56 8.10 -12.75 -6.95
CA VAL A 56 8.68 -12.53 -8.29
C VAL A 56 9.64 -11.33 -8.27
N LEU A 57 9.28 -10.24 -7.59
CA LEU A 57 10.13 -9.05 -7.52
C LEU A 57 11.44 -9.30 -6.77
N VAL A 58 11.41 -10.01 -5.63
CA VAL A 58 12.61 -10.28 -4.83
C VAL A 58 13.62 -11.14 -5.60
N ILE A 59 13.16 -12.10 -6.40
CA ILE A 59 14.04 -13.01 -7.15
C ILE A 59 14.62 -12.32 -8.39
N PHE A 60 13.80 -11.54 -9.10
CA PHE A 60 14.16 -11.12 -10.46
C PHE A 60 14.40 -9.60 -10.60
N ALA A 61 13.81 -8.75 -9.77
CA ALA A 61 13.89 -7.29 -9.93
C ALA A 61 15.12 -6.69 -9.23
N PRO A 62 15.72 -5.63 -9.80
CA PRO A 62 16.81 -4.92 -9.15
C PRO A 62 16.31 -4.21 -7.88
N LEU A 63 17.16 -4.17 -6.85
CA LEU A 63 16.82 -3.61 -5.53
C LEU A 63 16.21 -2.21 -5.64
N LYS A 64 16.80 -1.33 -6.47
CA LYS A 64 16.33 0.05 -6.69
C LYS A 64 14.87 0.11 -7.16
N MET A 65 14.42 -0.84 -7.99
CA MET A 65 13.01 -0.92 -8.42
C MET A 65 12.07 -1.35 -7.29
N ILE A 66 12.51 -2.25 -6.42
CA ILE A 66 11.72 -2.67 -5.25
C ILE A 66 11.52 -1.48 -4.30
N TYR A 67 12.58 -0.72 -4.02
CA TYR A 67 12.49 0.50 -3.21
C TYR A 67 11.60 1.57 -3.85
N LEU A 68 11.63 1.72 -5.18
CA LEU A 68 10.75 2.64 -5.90
C LEU A 68 9.27 2.24 -5.77
N LEU A 69 8.96 0.95 -5.86
CA LEU A 69 7.59 0.47 -5.63
C LEU A 69 7.12 0.76 -4.21
N PHE A 70 7.95 0.48 -3.20
CA PHE A 70 7.63 0.82 -1.81
C PHE A 70 7.45 2.32 -1.60
N PHE A 71 8.29 3.17 -2.22
CA PHE A 71 8.13 4.61 -2.18
C PHE A 71 6.77 5.06 -2.72
N ILE A 72 6.36 4.55 -3.89
CA ILE A 72 5.05 4.86 -4.49
C ILE A 72 3.92 4.42 -3.56
N THR A 73 4.00 3.23 -2.96
CA THR A 73 2.98 2.76 -2.01
C THR A 73 2.89 3.61 -0.76
N ALA A 74 4.04 4.02 -0.22
CA ALA A 74 4.10 4.88 0.95
C ALA A 74 3.47 6.24 0.64
N CYS A 75 3.79 6.84 -0.50
CA CYS A 75 3.18 8.10 -0.92
C CYS A 75 1.65 7.98 -1.11
N LEU A 76 1.18 6.93 -1.80
CA LEU A 76 -0.26 6.70 -1.99
C LEU A 76 -1.00 6.48 -0.66
N THR A 77 -0.43 5.69 0.23
CA THR A 77 -1.03 5.44 1.55
C THR A 77 -1.04 6.68 2.43
N PHE A 78 0.01 7.50 2.37
CA PHE A 78 0.05 8.80 3.00
C PHE A 78 -1.08 9.70 2.49
N LEU A 79 -1.22 9.86 1.17
CA LEU A 79 -2.27 10.69 0.56
C LEU A 79 -3.67 10.22 0.94
N MET A 80 -3.93 8.91 0.89
CA MET A 80 -5.24 8.35 1.24
C MET A 80 -5.57 8.50 2.73
N SER A 81 -4.58 8.29 3.62
CA SER A 81 -4.77 8.46 5.07
C SER A 81 -4.97 9.93 5.45
N MET A 82 -4.23 10.85 4.83
CA MET A 82 -4.42 12.30 5.00
C MET A 82 -5.78 12.76 4.50
N ARG A 83 -6.21 12.28 3.32
CA ARG A 83 -7.57 12.54 2.82
C ARG A 83 -8.62 12.09 3.83
N ASN A 84 -8.53 10.84 4.30
CA ASN A 84 -9.46 10.29 5.28
C ASN A 84 -9.44 11.05 6.61
N PHE A 85 -8.27 11.53 7.05
CA PHE A 85 -8.16 12.38 8.24
C PHE A 85 -8.92 13.70 8.06
N TRP A 86 -8.70 14.41 6.93
CA TRP A 86 -9.40 15.67 6.62
C TRP A 86 -10.92 15.48 6.50
N THR A 87 -11.36 14.39 5.88
CA THR A 87 -12.78 14.07 5.72
C THR A 87 -13.40 13.38 6.94
N ARG A 88 -12.65 13.24 8.04
CA ARG A 88 -13.08 12.59 9.30
C ARG A 88 -13.60 11.15 9.12
N VAL A 89 -13.02 10.41 8.17
CA VAL A 89 -13.36 9.03 7.84
C VAL A 89 -12.52 8.06 8.67
N GLY A 90 -13.20 7.11 9.32
CA GLY A 90 -12.58 6.11 10.18
C GLY A 90 -12.03 6.66 11.50
N ASN A 91 -11.14 5.87 12.10
CA ASN A 91 -10.45 6.24 13.33
C ASN A 91 -9.29 7.21 13.01
N ALA A 92 -9.36 8.41 13.59
CA ALA A 92 -8.36 9.46 13.38
C ALA A 92 -6.96 9.03 13.87
N TRP A 93 -6.87 8.31 14.99
CA TRP A 93 -5.60 7.82 15.52
C TRP A 93 -4.92 6.83 14.57
N MET A 94 -5.69 5.93 13.96
CA MET A 94 -5.19 4.99 12.95
C MET A 94 -4.77 5.72 11.66
N GLY A 95 -5.51 6.77 11.25
CA GLY A 95 -5.12 7.59 10.11
C GLY A 95 -3.80 8.32 10.34
N ILE A 96 -3.64 8.94 11.52
CA ILE A 96 -2.40 9.65 11.89
C ILE A 96 -1.22 8.66 11.96
N SER A 97 -1.38 7.52 12.66
CA SER A 97 -0.29 6.55 12.77
C SER A 97 0.12 5.99 11.40
N LEU A 98 -0.84 5.69 10.53
CA LEU A 98 -0.57 5.23 9.17
C LEU A 98 0.13 6.31 8.34
N SER A 99 -0.28 7.56 8.48
CA SER A 99 0.36 8.70 7.79
C SER A 99 1.82 8.91 8.24
N LEU A 100 2.10 8.76 9.53
CA LEU A 100 3.44 8.93 10.08
C LEU A 100 4.37 7.79 9.63
N VAL A 101 3.88 6.54 9.68
CA VAL A 101 4.62 5.37 9.19
C VAL A 101 4.88 5.47 7.69
N SER A 102 3.89 5.86 6.90
CA SER A 102 4.06 6.03 5.45
C SER A 102 5.02 7.17 5.11
N LEU A 103 5.03 8.26 5.88
CA LEU A 103 6.02 9.33 5.72
C LEU A 103 7.45 8.84 5.98
N LEU A 104 7.67 8.09 7.07
CA LEU A 104 8.98 7.52 7.40
C LEU A 104 9.47 6.55 6.31
N ILE A 105 8.59 5.66 5.83
CA ILE A 105 8.92 4.72 4.76
C ILE A 105 9.23 5.48 3.47
N SER A 106 8.44 6.50 3.13
CA SER A 106 8.68 7.38 1.97
C SER A 106 10.05 8.04 2.03
N ILE A 107 10.45 8.60 3.17
CA ILE A 107 11.77 9.23 3.32
C ILE A 107 12.88 8.18 3.18
N GLY A 108 12.77 7.04 3.87
CA GLY A 108 13.80 5.99 3.84
C GLY A 108 13.98 5.39 2.45
N THR A 109 12.88 5.06 1.77
CA THR A 109 12.89 4.51 0.41
C THR A 109 13.30 5.56 -0.62
N GLY A 110 12.85 6.80 -0.47
CA GLY A 110 13.18 7.91 -1.37
C GLY A 110 14.68 8.24 -1.37
N LEU A 111 15.32 8.23 -0.20
CA LEU A 111 16.78 8.40 -0.11
C LEU A 111 17.51 7.32 -0.92
N PHE A 112 17.09 6.05 -0.83
CA PHE A 112 17.71 4.96 -1.58
C PHE A 112 17.41 5.01 -3.10
N VAL A 113 16.27 5.56 -3.51
CA VAL A 113 15.91 5.64 -4.93
C VAL A 113 16.60 6.82 -5.62
N PHE A 114 16.69 7.98 -4.97
CA PHE A 114 17.11 9.23 -5.61
C PHE A 114 18.54 9.66 -5.28
N LYS A 115 19.12 9.18 -4.18
CA LYS A 115 20.45 9.61 -3.72
C LYS A 115 21.56 8.59 -4.00
N THR A 116 21.21 7.34 -4.27
CA THR A 116 22.10 6.23 -4.68
C THR A 116 21.87 5.86 -6.14
#